data_AF-A0AAN3BT56-F1
#
_entry.id   AF-A0AAN3BT56-F1
#
_cell.length_a   1.000
_cell.length_b   1.000
_cell.length_c   1.000
_cell.angle_alpha   90.00
_cell.angle_beta   90.00
_cell.angle_gamma   90.00
#
_symmetry.space_group_name_H-M   'P 1'
#
loop_
_entity.id
_entity.type
_entity.pdbx_description
1 polymer ?
#
loop_
_entity_poly.entity_id
_entity_poly.type
_entity_poly.pdbx_seq_one_letter_code
_entity_poly.pdbx_strand_id
1 'polypeptide(L)'
;MSVEVKPEHARMLNNTKNVTLGIAIVSTIQAVLSAVSIVGLVALQQRKEVLANAHATAVVQNTIMTTTIMAVICIAFTIMLFLSFNKLRKGIIITPLVYYLYAAFTILGVILSMINSGVNFVSLILPAVLLALSVTCILNLRRMR
;
A
#
# COMPACT_ATOMS: atom_id res chain seq x y z
N MET A 1 -41.06 -11.64 -4.36
CA MET A 1 -39.95 -12.46 -4.90
C MET A 1 -38.75 -12.25 -3.99
N SER A 2 -38.51 -13.20 -3.08
CA SER A 2 -37.33 -13.16 -2.19
C SER A 2 -36.12 -13.43 -3.09
N VAL A 3 -35.31 -12.40 -3.35
CA VAL A 3 -34.04 -12.59 -4.04
C VAL A 3 -33.16 -13.30 -3.04
N GLU A 4 -33.11 -14.63 -3.17
CA GLU A 4 -32.22 -15.49 -2.41
C GLU A 4 -30.79 -14.99 -2.65
N VAL A 5 -30.25 -14.23 -1.70
CA VAL A 5 -28.87 -13.80 -1.73
C VAL A 5 -28.07 -15.09 -1.68
N LYS A 6 -27.59 -15.56 -2.84
CA LYS A 6 -26.83 -16.80 -2.95
C LYS A 6 -25.81 -16.82 -1.81
N PRO A 7 -25.72 -17.91 -1.01
CA PRO A 7 -24.79 -17.99 0.13
C PRO A 7 -23.34 -17.71 -0.28
N GLU A 8 -23.03 -17.88 -1.57
CA GLU A 8 -21.80 -17.47 -2.23
C GLU A 8 -21.51 -15.96 -2.12
N HIS A 9 -22.49 -15.08 -2.30
CA HIS A 9 -22.29 -13.62 -2.25
C HIS A 9 -21.99 -13.15 -0.82
N ALA A 10 -22.64 -13.75 0.18
CA ALA A 10 -22.36 -13.47 1.59
C ALA A 10 -20.94 -13.94 1.98
N ARG A 11 -20.50 -15.11 1.49
CA ARG A 11 -19.14 -15.61 1.68
C ARG A 11 -18.10 -14.72 0.97
N MET A 12 -18.36 -14.30 -0.27
CA MET A 12 -17.48 -13.43 -1.04
C MET A 12 -17.34 -12.04 -0.42
N LEU A 13 -18.44 -11.49 0.13
CA LEU A 13 -18.42 -10.23 0.87
C LEU A 13 -17.57 -10.35 2.15
N ASN A 14 -17.75 -11.44 2.92
CA ASN A 14 -16.98 -11.66 4.15
C ASN A 14 -15.48 -11.85 3.87
N ASN A 15 -15.12 -12.60 2.81
CA ASN A 15 -13.74 -12.74 2.37
C ASN A 15 -13.15 -11.40 1.90
N THR A 16 -13.87 -10.65 1.07
CA THR A 16 -13.41 -9.33 0.58
C THR A 16 -13.20 -8.35 1.73
N LYS A 17 -14.11 -8.35 2.72
CA LYS A 17 -13.97 -7.56 3.95
C LYS A 17 -12.69 -7.93 4.72
N ASN A 18 -12.46 -9.22 4.97
CA ASN A 18 -11.30 -9.67 5.75
C ASN A 18 -9.98 -9.41 5.01
N VAL A 19 -9.94 -9.62 3.69
CA VAL A 19 -8.76 -9.31 2.88
C VAL A 19 -8.49 -7.80 2.84
N THR A 20 -9.53 -6.98 2.68
CA THR A 20 -9.38 -5.51 2.70
C THR A 20 -8.83 -5.01 4.03
N LEU A 21 -9.29 -5.59 5.14
CA LEU A 21 -8.74 -5.29 6.46
C LEU A 21 -7.27 -5.69 6.56
N GLY A 22 -6.90 -6.88 6.06
CA GLY A 22 -5.51 -7.33 6.01
C GLY A 22 -4.62 -6.36 5.25
N ILE A 23 -5.03 -5.94 4.04
CA ILE A 23 -4.30 -4.95 3.24
C ILE A 23 -4.20 -3.61 3.99
N ALA A 24 -5.27 -3.15 4.64
CA ALA A 24 -5.25 -1.90 5.40
C ALA A 24 -4.27 -1.94 6.58
N ILE A 25 -4.20 -3.05 7.32
CA ILE A 25 -3.26 -3.23 8.44
C ILE A 25 -1.82 -3.20 7.92
N VAL A 26 -1.52 -3.98 6.87
CA VAL A 26 -0.17 -4.01 6.28
C VAL A 26 0.23 -2.63 5.76
N SER A 27 -0.69 -1.92 5.10
CA SER A 27 -0.48 -0.55 4.63
C SER A 27 -0.20 0.42 5.79
N THR A 28 -0.87 0.24 6.93
CA THR A 28 -0.62 1.03 8.15
C THR A 28 0.78 0.77 8.69
N ILE A 29 1.21 -0.49 8.77
CA ILE A 29 2.57 -0.86 9.18
C ILE A 29 3.61 -0.22 8.25
N GLN A 30 3.36 -0.26 6.94
CA GLN A 30 4.23 0.34 5.94
C GLN A 30 4.33 1.86 6.10
N ALA A 31 3.24 2.54 6.44
CA ALA A 31 3.25 3.98 6.73
C ALA A 31 4.10 4.30 7.97
N VAL A 32 4.00 3.51 9.04
CA VAL A 32 4.82 3.66 10.25
C VAL A 32 6.30 3.45 9.96
N LEU A 33 6.65 2.38 9.24
CA LEU A 33 8.04 2.11 8.84
C LEU A 33 8.61 3.23 7.97
N SER A 34 7.79 3.81 7.08
CA SER A 34 8.19 4.94 6.25
C SER A 34 8.51 6.19 7.09
N ALA A 35 7.70 6.46 8.13
CA ALA A 35 7.98 7.56 9.05
C ALA A 35 9.31 7.37 9.80
N VAL A 36 9.59 6.15 10.29
CA VAL A 36 10.87 5.82 10.93
C VAL A 36 12.04 6.00 9.96
N SER A 37 11.88 5.56 8.71
CA SER A 37 12.90 5.72 7.67
C SER A 37 13.22 7.19 7.37
N ILE A 38 12.20 8.06 7.30
CA ILE A 38 12.38 9.51 7.12
C ILE A 38 13.20 10.10 8.27
N VAL A 39 12.87 9.75 9.53
CA VAL A 39 13.63 10.22 10.70
C VAL A 39 15.09 9.76 10.63
N GLY A 40 15.32 8.50 10.24
CA GLY A 40 16.67 7.97 10.04
C GLY A 40 17.46 8.70 8.95
N LEU A 41 16.82 9.01 7.81
CA LEU A 41 17.45 9.75 6.71
C LEU A 41 17.76 11.21 7.09
N VAL A 42 16.87 11.86 7.83
CA VAL A 42 17.09 13.23 8.36
C VAL A 42 18.26 13.22 9.34
N ALA A 43 18.34 12.23 10.24
CA ALA A 43 19.48 12.09 11.15
C ALA A 43 20.80 11.83 10.40
N LEU A 44 20.77 11.06 9.31
CA LEU A 44 21.93 10.85 8.43
C LEU A 44 22.38 12.15 7.75
N GLN A 45 21.44 12.97 7.29
CA GLN A 45 21.73 14.28 6.67
C GLN A 45 22.49 15.21 7.63
N GLN A 46 22.28 15.08 8.95
CA GLN A 46 22.95 15.90 9.97
C GLN A 46 24.39 15.45 10.28
N ARG A 47 24.86 14.31 9.76
CA ARG A 47 26.25 13.86 9.98
C ARG A 47 27.24 14.70 9.19
N LYS A 48 28.28 15.19 9.85
CA LYS A 48 29.36 16.01 9.25
C LYS A 48 29.95 15.40 7.97
N GLU A 49 30.08 14.08 7.91
CA GLU A 49 30.60 13.34 6.74
C GLU A 49 29.70 13.49 5.50
N VAL A 50 28.38 13.54 5.70
CA VAL A 50 27.39 13.71 4.63
C VAL A 50 27.33 15.17 4.20
N LEU A 51 27.29 16.11 5.15
CA LEU A 51 27.30 17.56 4.89
C LEU A 51 28.57 18.04 4.17
N ALA A 52 29.71 17.41 4.45
CA ALA A 52 30.98 17.74 3.80
C ALA A 52 31.03 17.31 2.33
N ASN A 53 30.14 16.43 1.90
CA ASN A 53 30.06 15.93 0.53
C ASN A 53 28.77 16.40 -0.14
N ALA A 54 28.87 17.39 -1.02
CA ALA A 54 27.73 17.96 -1.74
C ALA A 54 26.93 16.91 -2.55
N HIS A 55 27.62 15.92 -3.12
CA HIS A 55 26.97 14.82 -3.83
C HIS A 55 26.19 13.91 -2.87
N ALA A 56 26.79 13.54 -1.73
CA ALA A 56 26.11 12.72 -0.72
C ALA A 56 24.89 13.44 -0.12
N THR A 57 25.01 14.74 0.14
CA THR A 57 23.89 15.58 0.62
C THR A 57 22.74 15.61 -0.38
N ALA A 58 23.02 15.82 -1.67
CA ALA A 58 22.01 15.84 -2.72
C ALA A 58 21.27 14.50 -2.85
N VAL A 59 21.99 13.37 -2.79
CA VAL A 59 21.40 12.03 -2.83
C VAL A 59 20.49 11.79 -1.62
N VAL A 60 20.95 12.13 -0.40
CA VAL A 60 20.16 11.97 0.82
C VAL A 60 18.90 12.84 0.79
N GLN A 61 19.02 14.10 0.36
CA GLN A 61 17.89 15.02 0.24
C GLN A 61 16.86 14.55 -0.79
N ASN A 62 17.31 14.05 -1.95
CA ASN A 62 16.41 13.49 -2.95
C ASN A 62 15.70 12.24 -2.42
N THR A 63 16.43 11.38 -1.70
CA THR A 63 15.87 10.17 -1.08
C THR A 63 14.81 10.52 -0.02
N ILE A 64 15.06 11.54 0.81
CA ILE A 64 14.08 12.04 1.79
C ILE A 64 12.81 12.53 1.08
N MET A 65 12.96 13.35 0.03
CA MET A 65 11.84 13.86 -0.74
C MET A 65 11.00 12.73 -1.35
N THR A 66 11.63 11.76 -2.03
CA THR A 66 10.93 10.63 -2.64
C THR A 66 10.24 9.75 -1.60
N THR A 67 10.91 9.48 -0.46
CA THR A 67 10.35 8.65 0.62
C THR A 67 9.16 9.33 1.28
N THR A 68 9.22 10.66 1.45
CA THR A 68 8.13 11.47 2.01
C THR A 68 6.91 11.46 1.09
N ILE A 69 7.09 11.65 -0.21
CA ILE A 69 6.00 11.60 -1.19
C ILE A 69 5.32 10.23 -1.16
N MET A 70 6.10 9.15 -1.17
CA MET A 70 5.58 7.78 -1.10
C MET A 70 4.85 7.50 0.22
N ALA A 71 5.36 8.01 1.35
CA ALA A 71 4.73 7.87 2.65
C ALA A 71 3.36 8.56 2.69
N VAL A 72 3.26 9.79 2.17
CA VAL A 72 1.99 10.54 2.11
C VAL A 72 0.95 9.80 1.26
N ILE A 73 1.36 9.30 0.09
CA ILE A 73 0.47 8.53 -0.78
C ILE A 73 0.03 7.22 -0.09
N CYS A 74 0.94 6.53 0.60
CA CYS A 74 0.65 5.32 1.36
C CYS A 74 -0.39 5.58 2.48
N ILE A 75 -0.28 6.70 3.19
CA ILE A 75 -1.26 7.13 4.19
C ILE A 75 -2.63 7.38 3.54
N ALA A 76 -2.67 8.07 2.41
CA ALA A 76 -3.92 8.32 1.68
C ALA A 76 -4.60 7.01 1.26
N PHE A 77 -3.84 6.04 0.74
CA PHE A 77 -4.37 4.70 0.43
C PHE A 77 -4.86 3.94 1.65
N THR A 78 -4.14 4.03 2.76
CA THR A 78 -4.54 3.40 4.04
C THR A 78 -5.92 3.90 4.47
N ILE A 79 -6.14 5.22 4.42
CA ILE A 79 -7.44 5.83 4.73
C ILE A 79 -8.52 5.34 3.75
N MET A 80 -8.25 5.32 2.45
CA MET A 80 -9.20 4.82 1.45
C MET A 80 -9.56 3.33 1.64
N LEU A 81 -8.61 2.51 2.06
CA LEU A 81 -8.83 1.08 2.36
C LEU A 81 -9.68 0.90 3.63
N PHE A 82 -9.46 1.70 4.67
CA PHE A 82 -10.33 1.70 5.86
C PHE A 82 -11.75 2.17 5.55
N LEU A 83 -11.91 3.20 4.72
CA LEU A 83 -13.23 3.65 4.25
C LEU A 83 -13.92 2.54 3.43
N SER A 84 -13.18 1.85 2.58
CA SER A 84 -13.65 0.71 1.79
C SER A 84 -14.09 -0.45 2.70
N PHE A 85 -13.30 -0.77 3.72
CA PHE A 85 -13.65 -1.77 4.74
C PHE A 85 -14.94 -1.39 5.49
N ASN A 86 -15.09 -0.12 5.90
CA ASN A 86 -16.30 0.34 6.57
C ASN A 86 -17.55 0.21 5.70
N LYS A 87 -17.43 0.48 4.39
CA LYS A 87 -18.52 0.26 3.43
C LYS A 87 -18.85 -1.23 3.26
N LEU A 88 -17.83 -2.08 3.11
CA LEU A 88 -17.98 -3.54 3.04
C LEU A 88 -18.61 -4.13 4.30
N ARG A 89 -18.27 -3.60 5.49
CA ARG A 89 -18.87 -4.01 6.77
C ARG A 89 -20.38 -3.71 6.83
N LYS A 90 -20.83 -2.65 6.15
CA LYS A 90 -22.24 -2.27 6.01
C LYS A 90 -22.96 -3.02 4.88
N GLY A 91 -22.29 -3.95 4.19
CA GLY A 91 -22.85 -4.69 3.05
C GLY A 91 -22.91 -3.90 1.75
N ILE A 92 -22.24 -2.73 1.67
CA ILE A 92 -22.23 -1.89 0.48
C ILE A 92 -21.12 -2.37 -0.46
N ILE A 93 -21.51 -2.78 -1.67
CA ILE A 93 -20.55 -3.17 -2.72
C ILE A 93 -19.86 -1.91 -3.24
N ILE A 94 -18.54 -1.85 -3.07
CA ILE A 94 -17.69 -0.75 -3.49
C ILE A 94 -17.14 -0.96 -4.91
N THR A 95 -16.87 0.13 -5.63
CA THR A 95 -16.20 0.05 -6.93
C THR A 95 -14.76 -0.45 -6.75
N PRO A 96 -14.26 -1.37 -7.60
CA PRO A 96 -12.91 -1.94 -7.48
C PRO A 96 -11.76 -0.93 -7.75
N LEU A 97 -12.08 0.32 -8.08
CA LEU A 97 -11.14 1.38 -8.45
C LEU A 97 -10.06 1.62 -7.39
N VAL A 98 -10.41 1.55 -6.10
CA VAL A 98 -9.44 1.73 -4.99
C VAL A 98 -8.35 0.65 -5.03
N TYR A 99 -8.70 -0.60 -5.35
CA TYR A 99 -7.74 -1.70 -5.43
C TYR A 99 -6.88 -1.63 -6.69
N TYR A 100 -7.40 -1.11 -7.81
CA TYR A 100 -6.60 -0.84 -9.00
C TYR A 100 -5.55 0.23 -8.75
N LEU A 101 -5.94 1.34 -8.13
CA LEU A 101 -5.01 2.41 -7.76
C LEU A 101 -3.96 1.92 -6.76
N TYR A 102 -4.37 1.13 -5.76
CA TYR A 102 -3.44 0.53 -4.80
C TYR A 102 -2.44 -0.41 -5.48
N ALA A 103 -2.89 -1.27 -6.39
CA ALA A 103 -2.00 -2.15 -7.14
C ALA A 103 -0.99 -1.37 -8.00
N ALA A 104 -1.44 -0.33 -8.72
CA ALA A 104 -0.55 0.54 -9.48
C ALA A 104 0.48 1.23 -8.58
N PHE A 105 0.08 1.69 -7.40
CA PHE A 105 0.97 2.27 -6.40
C PHE A 105 2.01 1.26 -5.89
N THR A 106 1.60 0.02 -5.59
CA THR A 106 2.52 -1.05 -5.17
C THR A 106 3.55 -1.35 -6.25
N ILE A 107 3.14 -1.43 -7.53
CA ILE A 107 4.05 -1.63 -8.67
C ILE A 107 5.05 -0.48 -8.78
N LEU A 108 4.56 0.77 -8.72
CA LEU A 108 5.42 1.96 -8.78
C LEU A 108 6.45 1.95 -7.64
N GLY A 109 6.04 1.60 -6.42
CA GLY A 109 6.93 1.48 -5.26
C GLY A 109 8.01 0.42 -5.45
N VAL A 110 7.67 -0.73 -6.04
CA VAL A 110 8.64 -1.79 -6.38
C VAL A 110 9.65 -1.29 -7.40
N ILE A 111 9.19 -0.66 -8.49
CA ILE A 111 10.07 -0.14 -9.54
C ILE A 111 11.06 0.88 -8.95
N LEU A 112 10.56 1.82 -8.13
CA LEU A 112 11.41 2.84 -7.52
C LEU A 112 12.44 2.24 -6.55
N SER A 113 12.05 1.21 -5.79
CA SER A 113 12.96 0.47 -4.91
C SER A 113 14.07 -0.23 -5.69
N MET A 114 13.75 -0.85 -6.84
CA MET A 114 14.73 -1.50 -7.71
C MET A 114 15.75 -0.51 -8.28
N ILE A 115 15.31 0.71 -8.63
CA ILE A 115 16.19 1.76 -9.16
C ILE A 115 17.15 2.28 -8.08
N ASN A 116 16.68 2.48 -6.85
CA ASN A 116 17.45 3.14 -5.80
C ASN A 116 18.35 2.21 -4.99
N SER A 117 17.95 0.95 -4.78
CA SER A 117 18.56 0.07 -3.77
C SER A 117 19.03 -1.28 -4.32
N GLY A 118 18.81 -1.55 -5.61
CA GLY A 118 19.04 -2.87 -6.20
C GLY A 118 17.96 -3.90 -5.80
N VAL A 119 17.97 -5.04 -6.50
CA VAL A 119 16.91 -6.06 -6.36
C VAL A 119 17.23 -7.01 -5.21
N ASN A 120 16.50 -6.91 -4.10
CA ASN A 120 16.50 -7.95 -3.06
C ASN A 120 15.23 -8.79 -3.20
N PHE A 121 15.35 -10.06 -3.62
CA PHE A 121 14.20 -10.93 -3.84
C PHE A 121 13.27 -11.06 -2.61
N VAL A 122 13.83 -10.98 -1.40
CA VAL A 122 13.05 -11.03 -0.16
C VAL A 122 12.17 -9.80 0.01
N SER A 123 12.60 -8.63 -0.45
CA SER A 123 11.82 -7.39 -0.37
C SER A 123 10.68 -7.32 -1.39
N LEU A 124 10.66 -8.21 -2.38
CA LEU A 124 9.59 -8.32 -3.38
C LEU A 124 8.43 -9.23 -2.96
N ILE A 125 8.63 -10.10 -1.96
CA ILE A 125 7.59 -11.05 -1.51
C ILE A 125 6.36 -10.30 -0.99
N LEU A 126 6.56 -9.32 -0.11
CA LEU A 126 5.47 -8.55 0.47
C LEU A 126 4.65 -7.78 -0.60
N PRO A 127 5.28 -7.02 -1.52
CA PRO A 127 4.57 -6.42 -2.65
C PRO A 127 3.80 -7.43 -3.50
N ALA A 128 4.37 -8.61 -3.79
CA ALA A 128 3.72 -9.64 -4.59
C ALA A 128 2.46 -10.19 -3.91
N VAL A 129 2.52 -10.43 -2.60
CA VAL A 129 1.37 -10.87 -1.80
C VAL A 129 0.27 -9.79 -1.80
N LEU A 130 0.64 -8.52 -1.59
CA LEU A 130 -0.30 -7.40 -1.59
C LEU A 130 -1.00 -7.22 -2.94
N LEU A 131 -0.27 -7.43 -4.04
CA LEU A 131 -0.85 -7.45 -5.39
C LEU A 131 -1.82 -8.61 -5.57
N ALA A 132 -1.45 -9.83 -5.17
CA ALA A 132 -2.33 -10.99 -5.27
C ALA A 132 -3.63 -10.81 -4.47
N LEU A 133 -3.54 -10.24 -3.26
CA LEU A 133 -4.70 -9.94 -2.42
C LEU A 133 -5.58 -8.83 -3.05
N SER A 134 -4.96 -7.82 -3.64
CA SER A 134 -5.68 -6.72 -4.32
C SER A 134 -6.43 -7.24 -5.55
N VAL A 135 -5.80 -8.08 -6.37
CA VAL A 135 -6.45 -8.75 -7.51
C VAL A 135 -7.60 -9.65 -7.06
N THR A 136 -7.42 -10.38 -5.96
CA THR A 136 -8.49 -11.21 -5.38
C THR A 136 -9.70 -10.37 -4.98
N CYS A 137 -9.48 -9.21 -4.33
CA CYS A 137 -10.55 -8.27 -4.02
C CYS A 137 -11.26 -7.74 -5.27
N ILE A 138 -10.52 -7.40 -6.32
CA ILE A 138 -11.08 -6.92 -7.60
C ILE A 138 -11.98 -7.99 -8.23
N LEU A 139 -11.51 -9.23 -8.31
CA LEU A 139 -12.27 -10.34 -8.89
C LEU A 139 -13.54 -10.64 -8.08
N ASN A 140 -13.44 -10.65 -6.75
CA ASN A 140 -14.61 -10.85 -5.88
C ASN A 140 -15.63 -9.73 -6.04
N LEU A 141 -15.20 -8.47 -6.07
CA LEU A 141 -16.09 -7.31 -6.27
C LEU A 141 -16.76 -7.31 -7.64
N ARG A 142 -16.04 -7.72 -8.69
CA ARG A 142 -16.61 -7.85 -10.04
C ARG A 142 -17.64 -8.97 -10.15
N ARG A 143 -17.46 -10.07 -9.42
CA ARG A 143 -18.40 -11.21 -9.39
C ARG A 143 -19.64 -10.96 -8.53
N MET A 144 -19.57 -10.02 -7.59
CA MET A 144 -20.70 -9.61 -6.73
C MET A 144 -21.57 -8.51 -7.35
N ARG A 145 -21.10 -7.86 -8.42
CA ARG A 145 -21.84 -6.85 -9.19
C ARG A 145 -22.62 -7.51 -10.32
#